data_AF-A0A368GVP1-F1
#
_entry.id   AF-A0A368GVP1-F1
#
_cell.length_a   1.000
_cell.length_b   1.000
_cell.length_c   1.000
_cell.angle_alpha   90.00
_cell.angle_beta   90.00
_cell.angle_gamma   90.00
#
_symmetry.space_group_name_H-M   'P 1'
#
loop_
_entity.id
_entity.type
_entity.pdbx_description
1 polymer ?
#
loop_
_entity_poly.entity_id
_entity_poly.type
_entity_poly.pdbx_seq_one_letter_code
_entity_poly.pdbx_strand_id
1 'polypeptide(L)'
;MKAGLILFITLVSFAAIEAKVGVVENADKCRVAHNFRQVFDDAHNKLRLEMGLPEMIYDCRFERIAAKEEKKPGFAGKKNYGVLTFTRSAHMSSNYSVIRMR
;
A
#
# COMPACT_ATOMS: atom_id res chain seq x y z
N MET A 1 -0.26 4.52 -43.43
CA MET A 1 -0.24 3.32 -42.56
C MET A 1 0.69 3.45 -41.34
N LYS A 2 1.86 4.10 -41.43
CA LYS A 2 2.80 4.24 -40.29
C LYS A 2 2.31 5.14 -39.14
N ALA A 3 1.60 6.23 -39.41
CA ALA A 3 1.13 7.17 -38.39
C ALA A 3 0.05 6.59 -37.47
N GLY A 4 -0.87 5.77 -38.01
CA GLY A 4 -1.93 5.14 -37.22
C GLY A 4 -1.41 4.09 -36.24
N LEU A 5 -0.35 3.37 -36.61
CA LEU A 5 0.30 2.38 -35.73
C LEU A 5 0.99 3.05 -34.53
N ILE A 6 1.64 4.19 -34.75
CA ILE A 6 2.31 4.96 -33.67
C ILE A 6 1.27 5.52 -32.70
N LEU A 7 0.14 6.05 -33.20
CA LEU A 7 -0.96 6.54 -32.37
C LEU A 7 -1.62 5.42 -31.54
N PHE A 8 -1.72 4.22 -32.11
CA PHE A 8 -2.25 3.05 -31.41
C PHE A 8 -1.30 2.59 -30.31
N ILE A 9 0.01 2.52 -30.59
CA ILE A 9 1.03 2.14 -29.59
C ILE A 9 1.06 3.14 -28.44
N THR A 10 0.99 4.45 -28.71
CA THR A 10 0.97 5.45 -27.63
C THR A 10 -0.29 5.34 -26.79
N LEU A 11 -1.47 5.16 -27.40
CA LEU A 11 -2.73 4.99 -26.65
C LEU A 11 -2.73 3.73 -25.76
N VAL A 12 -2.17 2.62 -26.24
CA VAL A 12 -2.04 1.38 -25.44
C VAL A 12 -1.06 1.59 -24.27
N SER A 13 0.01 2.35 -24.47
CA SER A 13 0.96 2.69 -23.39
C SER A 13 0.38 3.64 -22.35
N PHE A 14 -0.48 4.60 -22.73
CA PHE A 14 -1.16 5.49 -21.78
C PHE A 14 -2.27 4.76 -21.00
N ALA A 15 -2.96 3.80 -21.63
CA ALA A 15 -3.94 2.95 -20.96
C ALA A 15 -3.30 1.96 -19.98
N ALA A 16 -1.99 1.66 -20.09
CA ALA A 16 -1.29 0.83 -19.11
C ALA A 16 -0.88 1.59 -17.83
N ILE A 17 -1.08 2.91 -17.79
CA ILE A 17 -0.99 3.74 -16.57
C ILE A 17 -2.36 3.76 -15.87
N GLU A 18 -3.11 2.66 -15.93
CA GLU A 18 -4.23 2.51 -15.00
C GLU A 18 -3.61 2.32 -13.61
N ALA A 19 -4.07 3.13 -12.65
CA ALA A 19 -3.86 2.83 -11.25
C ALA A 19 -4.27 1.37 -11.04
N LYS A 20 -3.28 0.49 -10.85
CA LYS A 20 -3.53 -0.91 -10.56
C LYS A 20 -4.40 -0.94 -9.31
N VAL A 21 -5.69 -1.21 -9.47
CA VAL A 21 -6.57 -1.41 -8.32
C VAL A 21 -6.10 -2.70 -7.68
N GLY A 22 -5.34 -2.55 -6.58
CA GLY A 22 -4.86 -3.68 -5.80
C GLY A 22 -6.01 -4.62 -5.45
N VAL A 23 -5.78 -5.93 -5.54
CA VAL A 23 -6.79 -6.92 -5.14
C VAL A 23 -6.94 -6.83 -3.62
N VAL A 24 -8.19 -6.65 -3.15
CA VAL A 24 -8.51 -6.60 -1.72
C VAL A 24 -9.20 -7.89 -1.30
N GLU A 25 -8.63 -8.60 -0.34
CA GLU A 25 -9.25 -9.77 0.28
C GLU A 25 -10.17 -9.35 1.44
N ASN A 26 -11.31 -10.04 1.59
CA ASN A 26 -12.30 -9.75 2.64
C ASN A 26 -12.83 -8.30 2.62
N ALA A 27 -13.05 -7.74 1.42
CA ALA A 27 -13.38 -6.32 1.20
C ALA A 27 -14.53 -5.78 2.07
N ASP A 28 -15.52 -6.61 2.41
CA ASP A 28 -16.66 -6.30 3.28
C ASP A 28 -16.26 -5.93 4.72
N LYS A 29 -15.04 -6.26 5.15
CA LYS A 29 -14.53 -6.03 6.50
C LYS A 29 -13.66 -4.79 6.64
N CYS A 30 -13.28 -4.16 5.52
CA CYS A 30 -12.43 -2.98 5.51
C CYS A 30 -13.20 -1.76 6.03
N ARG A 31 -12.58 -1.02 6.96
CA ARG A 31 -13.10 0.22 7.55
C ARG A 31 -12.33 1.45 7.09
N VAL A 32 -11.04 1.29 6.80
CA VAL A 32 -10.19 2.38 6.26
C VAL A 32 -10.69 2.73 4.87
N ALA A 33 -10.81 4.02 4.53
CA ALA A 33 -11.28 4.43 3.20
C ALA A 33 -10.34 3.97 2.07
N HIS A 34 -10.90 3.70 0.88
CA HIS A 34 -10.16 3.13 -0.26
C HIS A 34 -8.88 3.89 -0.60
N ASN A 35 -8.97 5.22 -0.71
CA ASN A 35 -7.84 6.08 -1.04
C ASN A 35 -6.68 5.95 -0.04
N PHE A 36 -6.97 5.79 1.25
CA PHE A 36 -5.93 5.57 2.27
C PHE A 36 -5.31 4.18 2.16
N ARG A 37 -6.12 3.13 1.95
CA ARG A 37 -5.60 1.77 1.77
C ARG A 37 -4.66 1.69 0.57
N GLN A 38 -5.05 2.31 -0.54
CA GLN A 38 -4.30 2.31 -1.78
C GLN A 38 -2.91 2.93 -1.62
N VAL A 39 -2.77 4.03 -0.86
CA VAL A 39 -1.44 4.63 -0.60
C VAL A 39 -0.48 3.63 0.05
N PHE A 40 -0.96 2.87 1.04
CA PHE A 40 -0.12 1.89 1.70
C PHE A 40 0.15 0.67 0.81
N ASP A 41 -0.86 0.15 0.11
CA ASP A 41 -0.72 -1.00 -0.77
C ASP A 41 0.26 -0.72 -1.91
N ASP A 42 0.09 0.40 -2.61
CA ASP A 42 0.95 0.82 -3.72
C ASP A 42 2.39 1.03 -3.25
N ALA A 43 2.61 1.67 -2.10
CA ALA A 43 3.95 1.90 -1.57
C ALA A 43 4.66 0.60 -1.19
N HIS A 44 3.97 -0.34 -0.55
CA HIS A 44 4.56 -1.64 -0.19
C HIS A 44 4.84 -2.48 -1.43
N ASN A 45 3.87 -2.59 -2.34
CA ASN A 45 4.00 -3.44 -3.52
C ASN A 45 5.01 -2.88 -4.52
N LYS A 46 5.11 -1.56 -4.68
CA LYS A 46 6.19 -0.94 -5.47
C LYS A 46 7.57 -1.36 -4.97
N LEU A 47 7.82 -1.24 -3.67
CA LEU A 47 9.10 -1.64 -3.08
C LEU A 47 9.36 -3.15 -3.22
N ARG A 48 8.33 -3.99 -3.01
CA ARG A 48 8.47 -5.44 -3.15
C ARG A 48 8.85 -5.83 -4.57
N LEU A 49 8.20 -5.24 -5.58
CA LEU A 49 8.52 -5.46 -6.98
C LEU A 49 9.94 -5.02 -7.32
N GLU A 50 10.38 -3.85 -6.83
CA GLU A 50 11.77 -3.37 -7.00
C GLU A 50 12.81 -4.33 -6.39
N MET A 51 12.42 -5.05 -5.32
CA MET A 51 13.26 -6.04 -4.65
C MET A 51 13.10 -7.48 -5.19
N GLY A 52 12.32 -7.69 -6.27
CA GLY A 52 12.07 -9.01 -6.83
C GLY A 52 11.21 -9.92 -5.94
N LEU A 53 10.43 -9.34 -5.03
CA LEU A 53 9.53 -10.04 -4.13
C LEU A 53 8.11 -10.09 -4.72
N PRO A 54 7.33 -11.16 -4.42
CA PRO A 54 5.95 -11.25 -4.90
C PRO A 54 5.08 -10.16 -4.28
N GLU A 55 4.05 -9.72 -4.99
CA GLU A 55 3.08 -8.76 -4.46
C GLU A 55 2.40 -9.28 -3.19
N MET A 56 2.07 -8.35 -2.29
CA MET A 56 1.30 -8.58 -1.09
C MET A 56 -0.14 -8.14 -1.35
N ILE A 57 -1.09 -8.98 -0.93
CA ILE A 57 -2.53 -8.69 -1.06
C ILE A 57 -2.99 -7.93 0.17
N TYR A 58 -3.71 -6.83 -0.03
CA TYR A 58 -4.37 -6.13 1.07
C TYR A 58 -5.54 -6.98 1.60
N ASP A 59 -5.44 -7.49 2.83
CA ASP A 59 -6.51 -8.27 3.46
C ASP A 59 -7.13 -7.50 4.64
N CYS A 60 -8.42 -7.21 4.54
CA CYS A 60 -9.17 -6.48 5.56
C CYS A 60 -9.21 -7.19 6.93
N ARG A 61 -8.91 -8.49 7.01
CA ARG A 61 -8.72 -9.17 8.30
C ARG A 61 -7.50 -8.61 9.04
N PHE A 62 -6.40 -8.36 8.34
CA PHE A 62 -5.20 -7.77 8.92
C PHE A 62 -5.40 -6.29 9.26
N GLU A 63 -6.20 -5.56 8.50
CA GLU A 63 -6.64 -4.21 8.88
C GLU A 63 -7.33 -4.21 10.26
N ARG A 64 -8.26 -5.15 10.48
CA ARG A 64 -8.93 -5.30 11.78
C ARG A 64 -7.99 -5.75 12.90
N ILE A 65 -6.97 -6.56 12.58
CA ILE A 65 -5.94 -6.96 13.56
C ILE A 65 -5.07 -5.76 13.91
N ALA A 66 -4.65 -4.95 12.93
CA ALA A 66 -3.90 -3.71 13.16
C ALA A 66 -4.70 -2.74 14.05
N ALA A 67 -6.00 -2.58 13.81
CA ALA A 67 -6.87 -1.78 14.67
C ALA A 67 -7.01 -2.34 16.11
N LYS A 68 -6.81 -3.65 16.32
CA LYS A 68 -6.75 -4.25 17.67
C LYS A 68 -5.38 -4.07 18.31
N GLU A 69 -4.31 -4.16 17.53
CA GLU A 69 -2.95 -3.88 17.97
C GLU A 69 -2.81 -2.44 18.46
N GLU A 70 -3.40 -1.47 17.76
CA GLU A 70 -3.44 -0.06 18.16
C GLU A 70 -4.10 0.13 19.54
N LYS A 71 -5.20 -0.60 19.80
CA LYS A 71 -5.92 -0.54 21.09
C LYS A 71 -5.25 -1.35 22.19
N LYS A 72 -4.53 -2.42 21.82
CA LYS A 72 -3.90 -3.37 22.74
C LYS A 72 -2.57 -3.84 22.14
N PRO A 73 -1.47 -3.12 22.42
CA PRO A 73 -0.15 -3.50 21.95
C PRO A 73 0.20 -4.95 22.34
N GLY A 74 0.79 -5.70 21.40
CA GLY A 74 1.12 -7.11 21.50
C GLY A 74 -0.01 -8.07 21.13
N PHE A 75 -1.17 -7.59 20.67
CA PHE A 75 -2.27 -8.44 20.19
C PHE A 75 -1.88 -9.23 18.93
N ALA A 76 -1.24 -8.58 17.97
CA ALA A 76 -0.77 -9.21 16.74
C ALA A 76 0.42 -10.16 17.00
N GLY A 77 1.33 -9.76 17.91
CA GLY A 77 2.47 -10.60 18.31
C GLY A 77 2.03 -11.94 18.93
N LYS A 78 0.98 -11.95 19.76
CA LYS A 78 0.39 -13.20 20.31
C LYS A 78 -0.16 -14.16 19.25
N LYS A 79 -0.35 -13.68 18.02
CA LYS A 79 -0.82 -14.47 16.87
C LYS A 79 0.31 -14.76 15.86
N ASN A 80 1.56 -14.48 16.22
CA ASN A 80 2.74 -14.62 15.37
C ASN A 80 2.68 -13.78 14.08
N TYR A 81 2.09 -12.59 14.14
CA TYR A 81 2.09 -11.65 13.02
C TYR A 81 3.16 -10.57 13.21
N GLY A 82 3.82 -10.21 12.10
CA GLY A 82 4.68 -9.03 12.04
C GLY A 82 3.85 -7.75 12.07
N VAL A 83 4.37 -6.70 12.73
CA VAL A 83 3.73 -5.39 12.83
C VAL A 83 4.70 -4.34 12.33
N LEU A 84 4.23 -3.48 11.42
CA LEU A 84 4.94 -2.26 11.03
C LEU A 84 4.20 -1.06 11.60
N THR A 85 4.91 -0.21 12.34
CA THR A 85 4.35 1.02 12.89
C THR A 85 5.07 2.22 12.30
N PHE A 86 4.29 3.15 11.74
CA PHE A 86 4.81 4.40 11.20
C PHE A 86 4.56 5.51 12.21
N THR A 87 5.64 6.10 12.75
CA THR A 87 5.54 7.29 13.60
C THR A 87 6.01 8.51 12.83
N ARG A 88 5.15 9.53 12.70
CA ARG A 88 5.57 10.85 12.21
C ARG A 88 6.13 11.65 13.38
N SER A 89 7.45 11.79 13.44
CA SER A 89 8.09 12.79 14.29
C SER A 89 8.14 14.13 13.55
N ALA A 90 7.29 15.08 13.95
CA ALA A 90 7.42 16.46 13.49
C ALA A 90 8.60 17.11 14.23
N HIS A 91 9.80 17.06 13.66
CA HIS A 91 10.83 18.01 14.04
C HIS A 91 10.46 19.35 13.40
N MET A 92 10.30 20.41 14.19
CA MET A 92 10.16 21.80 13.72
C MET A 92 11.48 22.32 13.12
N SER A 93 12.07 21.57 12.19
CA SER A 93 13.17 22.02 11.33
C SER A 93 12.61 22.03 9.92
N SER A 94 12.71 23.18 9.27
CA SER A 94 12.11 23.44 7.97
C SER A 94 12.43 22.33 6.96
N ASN A 95 11.36 21.82 6.34
CA ASN A 95 11.30 21.13 5.05
C ASN A 95 11.38 19.60 4.94
N TYR A 96 11.48 18.78 6.01
CA TYR A 96 11.40 17.32 5.82
C TYR A 96 10.64 16.57 6.92
N SER A 97 9.72 15.69 6.49
CA SER A 97 9.08 14.69 7.36
C SER A 97 9.89 13.39 7.32
N VAL A 98 10.49 13.00 8.45
CA VAL A 98 11.20 11.73 8.60
C VAL A 98 10.22 10.67 9.12
N ILE A 99 10.02 9.59 8.36
CA ILE A 99 9.28 8.40 8.81
C ILE A 99 10.31 7.42 9.38
N ARG A 100 10.24 7.16 10.69
CA ARG A 100 11.09 6.16 11.36
C ARG A 100 10.33 4.85 11.50
N MET A 101 10.90 3.77 11.00
CA MET A 101 10.39 2.40 11.20
C MET A 101 11.05 1.83 12.46
N ARG A 102 10.24 1.25 13.37
CA ARG A 102 10.71 0.54 14.57
C ARG A 102 10.28 -0.91 14.48
#